data_AF-A0A5F1ZU49-F1
#
_entry.id   AF-A0A5F1ZU49-F1
#
_cell.length_a   1.000
_cell.length_b   1.000
_cell.length_c   1.000
_cell.angle_alpha   90.00
_cell.angle_beta   90.00
_cell.angle_gamma   90.00
#
_symmetry.space_group_name_H-M   'P 1'
#
loop_
_entity.id
_entity.type
_entity.pdbx_description
1 polymer ?
#
loop_
_entity_poly.entity_id
_entity_poly.type
_entity_poly.pdbx_seq_one_letter_code
_entity_poly.pdbx_strand_id
1 'polypeptide(L)'
;MRRSIGTLTFILFVSTSGLGELLGVTIRTASGRVFEKVTIQKETETELEFVSLDGVIIRVRKDKIKQITEDRPDTTPELTTDESVPTGAVKPQTPVDTLPEHSILLSQSVSNDGAFQGSDLFGERQARRNGTSYKDFYQAYFLTTSVELLGLPKAFKLGLTMMNPMVDRSNTDSDLRMQSTPGGPDQSDLVNKSLATGQLQYDPNQVKTRKEQNGLYDYLFTRAMYDHETRLGTFSAGFLFINQNQPGYAMRGYWVIGWKAPFWEWLSPTISINNKMLNDFGGVFQGTHNYRLSLGHEFFKGETFRITPSLVVGYAEVNDNIDRKKGISDVSPRLQFDYGKFFFAANMMYRATPALVDNGTYTPNIGMYADNNPNDGLTVDPSKAFGYKNELIVNYLNSLSTNPAVQRSLVDHYQQQHIVHMIFFYNIGYTIRI
;
A
#
# COMPACT_ATOMS: atom_id res chain seq x y z
N MET A 1 48.85 -10.23 4.25
CA MET A 1 48.03 -10.53 5.44
C MET A 1 46.75 -11.21 4.95
N ARG A 2 46.33 -12.37 5.48
CA ARG A 2 45.13 -13.09 4.99
C ARG A 2 43.85 -12.50 5.61
N ARG A 3 42.83 -12.22 4.80
CA ARG A 3 41.42 -12.25 5.19
C ARG A 3 40.60 -12.90 4.08
N SER A 4 39.86 -13.93 4.43
CA SER A 4 38.93 -14.65 3.55
C SER A 4 37.56 -13.99 3.60
N ILE A 5 36.95 -13.76 2.43
CA ILE A 5 35.52 -13.47 2.31
C ILE A 5 34.90 -14.69 1.63
N GLY A 6 33.93 -15.32 2.30
CA GLY A 6 33.29 -16.54 1.82
C GLY A 6 32.11 -16.21 0.90
N THR A 7 32.29 -16.38 -0.41
CA THR A 7 31.20 -16.23 -1.39
C THR A 7 30.30 -17.48 -1.35
N LEU A 8 29.13 -17.38 -0.72
CA LEU A 8 28.21 -18.51 -0.58
C LEU A 8 27.30 -18.64 -1.81
N THR A 9 27.86 -19.15 -2.92
CA THR A 9 27.11 -19.34 -4.18
C THR A 9 26.17 -20.55 -4.08
N PHE A 10 24.89 -20.31 -3.84
CA PHE A 10 23.87 -21.37 -3.80
C PHE A 10 23.41 -21.74 -5.23
N ILE A 11 24.02 -22.76 -5.83
CA ILE A 11 23.58 -23.32 -7.12
C ILE A 11 22.51 -24.38 -6.84
N LEU A 12 21.23 -24.05 -7.09
CA LEU A 12 20.14 -25.01 -6.96
C LEU A 12 19.99 -25.83 -8.25
N PHE A 13 20.60 -27.01 -8.29
CA PHE A 13 20.43 -27.97 -9.38
C PHE A 13 19.03 -28.61 -9.29
N VAL A 14 18.08 -28.13 -10.10
CA VAL A 14 16.76 -28.78 -10.24
C VAL A 14 16.89 -29.94 -11.23
N SER A 15 17.01 -31.16 -10.70
CA SER A 15 16.99 -32.39 -11.51
C SER A 15 15.58 -32.67 -12.02
N THR A 16 15.34 -32.46 -13.32
CA THR A 16 14.07 -32.76 -13.98
C THR A 16 13.90 -34.26 -14.20
N SER A 17 13.13 -34.93 -13.36
CA SER A 17 12.78 -36.35 -13.53
C SER A 17 11.42 -36.68 -12.90
N GLY A 18 10.45 -37.13 -13.71
CA GLY A 18 9.25 -37.82 -13.23
C GLY A 18 8.03 -36.97 -12.87
N LEU A 19 7.55 -36.11 -13.79
CA LEU A 19 6.14 -35.72 -13.79
C LEU A 19 5.30 -36.90 -14.31
N GLY A 20 4.83 -37.74 -13.38
CA GLY A 20 3.78 -38.72 -13.62
C GLY A 20 2.53 -38.33 -12.82
N GLU A 21 1.39 -38.22 -13.50
CA GLU A 21 0.13 -37.84 -12.87
C GLU A 21 -0.40 -39.01 -12.02
N LEU A 22 -0.29 -38.88 -10.69
CA LEU A 22 -0.81 -39.87 -9.75
C LEU A 22 -2.27 -39.60 -9.43
N LEU A 23 -3.16 -40.02 -10.34
CA LEU A 23 -4.55 -40.25 -10.01
C LEU A 23 -4.65 -41.37 -8.94
N GLY A 24 -5.41 -41.11 -7.88
CA GLY A 24 -5.75 -42.14 -6.90
C GLY A 24 -6.72 -43.16 -7.52
N VAL A 25 -6.65 -44.41 -7.05
CA VAL A 25 -7.65 -45.42 -7.39
C VAL A 25 -8.24 -46.05 -6.14
N THR A 26 -9.52 -46.40 -6.20
CA THR A 26 -10.18 -47.26 -5.22
C THR A 26 -10.16 -48.71 -5.70
N ILE A 27 -9.57 -49.60 -4.91
CA ILE A 27 -9.45 -51.04 -5.17
C ILE A 27 -10.38 -51.81 -4.24
N ARG A 28 -11.36 -52.52 -4.81
CA ARG A 28 -12.27 -53.40 -4.08
C ARG A 28 -11.90 -54.86 -4.30
N THR A 29 -11.63 -55.58 -3.23
CA THR A 29 -11.29 -57.01 -3.26
C THR A 29 -12.53 -57.90 -3.30
N ALA A 30 -12.35 -59.15 -3.77
CA ALA A 30 -13.37 -60.20 -3.74
C ALA A 30 -13.81 -60.56 -2.30
N SER A 31 -12.95 -60.34 -1.31
CA SER A 31 -13.25 -60.49 0.12
C SER A 31 -14.00 -59.33 0.76
N GLY A 32 -14.39 -58.30 -0.02
CA GLY A 32 -15.15 -57.15 0.45
C GLY A 32 -14.33 -56.01 1.07
N ARG A 33 -13.02 -56.19 1.31
CA ARG A 33 -12.13 -55.09 1.69
C ARG A 33 -12.01 -54.08 0.55
N VAL A 34 -12.06 -52.80 0.89
CA VAL A 34 -11.86 -51.65 0.00
C VAL A 34 -10.59 -50.92 0.44
N PHE A 35 -9.80 -50.47 -0.52
CA PHE A 35 -8.67 -49.57 -0.31
C PHE A 35 -8.90 -48.34 -1.19
N GLU A 36 -9.06 -47.16 -0.58
CA GLU A 36 -9.44 -45.93 -1.28
C GLU A 36 -8.22 -45.03 -1.49
N LYS A 37 -8.18 -44.25 -2.58
CA LYS A 37 -7.12 -43.27 -2.89
C LYS A 37 -5.71 -43.85 -2.87
N VAL A 38 -5.54 -45.08 -3.35
CA VAL A 38 -4.24 -45.74 -3.41
C VAL A 38 -3.50 -45.42 -4.70
N THR A 39 -2.17 -45.37 -4.62
CA THR A 39 -1.29 -45.25 -5.80
C THR A 39 -0.82 -46.63 -6.22
N ILE A 40 -1.13 -47.08 -7.44
CA ILE A 40 -0.50 -48.27 -8.02
C ILE A 40 0.98 -47.94 -8.31
N GLN A 41 1.90 -48.72 -7.72
CA GLN A 41 3.34 -48.58 -7.99
C GLN A 41 3.86 -49.63 -8.97
N LYS A 42 3.27 -50.84 -8.96
CA LYS A 42 3.72 -51.91 -9.84
C LYS A 42 2.61 -52.90 -10.14
N GLU A 43 2.54 -53.32 -11.39
CA GLU A 43 1.62 -54.35 -11.87
C GLU A 43 2.41 -55.47 -12.55
N THR A 44 2.04 -56.72 -12.27
CA THR A 44 2.56 -57.92 -12.96
C THR A 44 1.40 -58.73 -13.53
N GLU A 45 1.67 -59.84 -14.22
CA GLU A 45 0.61 -60.72 -14.74
C GLU A 45 -0.29 -61.30 -13.64
N THR A 46 0.23 -61.47 -12.42
CA THR A 46 -0.45 -62.18 -11.31
C THR A 46 -0.73 -61.31 -10.09
N GLU A 47 0.04 -60.24 -9.87
CA GLU A 47 0.02 -59.42 -8.65
C GLU A 47 -0.03 -57.92 -8.96
N LEU A 48 -0.67 -57.17 -8.06
CA LEU A 48 -0.74 -55.71 -8.08
C LEU A 48 -0.18 -55.18 -6.76
N GLU A 49 0.71 -54.20 -6.83
CA GLU A 49 1.36 -53.56 -5.69
C GLU A 49 1.01 -52.07 -5.67
N PHE A 50 0.39 -51.63 -4.58
CA PHE A 50 -0.12 -50.27 -4.41
C PHE A 50 0.19 -49.72 -3.02
N VAL A 51 0.25 -48.40 -2.91
CA VAL A 51 0.52 -47.67 -1.67
C VAL A 51 -0.74 -46.98 -1.19
N SER A 52 -1.12 -47.27 0.04
CA SER A 52 -2.23 -46.63 0.76
C SER A 52 -1.91 -45.19 1.18
N LEU A 53 -2.94 -44.41 1.53
CA LEU A 53 -2.79 -43.05 2.08
C LEU A 53 -1.79 -42.98 3.25
N ASP A 54 -1.73 -44.01 4.09
CA ASP A 54 -0.83 -44.11 5.25
C ASP A 54 0.62 -44.50 4.85
N GLY A 55 0.95 -44.55 3.55
CA GLY A 55 2.26 -44.92 3.03
C GLY A 55 2.58 -46.41 3.07
N VAL A 56 1.64 -47.26 3.53
CA VAL A 56 1.85 -48.72 3.58
C VAL A 56 1.73 -49.31 2.18
N ILE A 57 2.78 -50.01 1.74
CA ILE A 57 2.82 -50.82 0.51
C ILE A 57 2.03 -52.11 0.75
N ILE A 58 1.06 -52.38 -0.13
CA ILE A 58 0.18 -53.54 -0.06
C ILE A 58 0.23 -54.26 -1.41
N ARG A 59 0.48 -55.58 -1.39
CA ARG A 59 0.43 -56.43 -2.59
C ARG A 59 -0.75 -57.38 -2.53
N VAL A 60 -1.51 -57.45 -3.63
CA VAL A 60 -2.72 -58.28 -3.77
C VAL A 60 -2.66 -59.03 -5.10
N ARG A 61 -3.03 -60.31 -5.11
CA ARG A 61 -3.17 -61.08 -6.36
C ARG A 61 -4.38 -60.61 -7.15
N LYS A 62 -4.25 -60.53 -8.47
CA LYS A 62 -5.31 -60.05 -9.37
C LYS A 62 -6.60 -60.86 -9.27
N ASP A 63 -6.50 -62.17 -9.02
CA ASP A 63 -7.67 -63.04 -8.81
C ASP A 63 -8.48 -62.72 -7.54
N LYS A 64 -7.93 -61.88 -6.64
CA LYS A 64 -8.62 -61.37 -5.44
C LYS A 64 -9.12 -59.93 -5.60
N ILE A 65 -8.93 -59.29 -6.75
CA ILE A 65 -9.45 -57.96 -7.06
C ILE A 65 -10.79 -58.12 -7.79
N LYS A 66 -11.85 -57.47 -7.28
CA LYS A 66 -13.19 -57.50 -7.88
C LYS A 66 -13.43 -56.29 -8.78
N GLN A 67 -12.87 -55.14 -8.42
CA GLN A 67 -13.03 -53.89 -9.15
C GLN A 67 -11.87 -52.95 -8.79
N ILE A 68 -11.35 -52.23 -9.79
CA ILE A 68 -10.55 -51.02 -9.62
C ILE A 68 -11.40 -49.87 -10.19
N THR A 69 -11.33 -48.69 -9.62
CA THR A 69 -12.04 -47.51 -10.11
C THR A 69 -11.16 -46.29 -9.87
N GLU A 70 -11.01 -45.46 -10.90
CA GLU A 70 -10.28 -44.20 -10.78
C GLU A 70 -11.05 -43.25 -9.86
N ASP A 71 -10.37 -42.75 -8.84
CA ASP A 71 -10.95 -41.75 -7.94
C ASP A 71 -10.95 -40.43 -8.70
N ARG A 72 -12.14 -40.00 -9.13
CA ARG A 72 -12.33 -38.64 -9.62
C ARG A 72 -11.83 -37.67 -8.54
N PRO A 73 -11.10 -36.60 -8.90
CA PRO A 73 -10.68 -35.62 -7.90
C PRO A 73 -11.92 -35.10 -7.16
N ASP A 74 -11.89 -35.14 -5.83
CA ASP A 74 -12.98 -34.61 -5.02
C ASP A 74 -13.17 -33.14 -5.38
N THR A 75 -14.33 -32.82 -5.93
CA THR A 75 -14.73 -31.44 -6.15
C THR A 75 -14.97 -30.82 -4.78
N THR A 76 -13.99 -30.06 -4.31
CA THR A 76 -14.10 -29.17 -3.14
C THR A 76 -15.45 -28.44 -3.21
N PRO A 77 -16.24 -28.35 -2.12
CA PRO A 77 -17.52 -27.66 -2.17
C PRO A 77 -17.32 -26.17 -2.46
N GLU A 78 -17.52 -25.77 -3.71
CA GLU A 78 -17.43 -24.39 -4.16
C GLU A 78 -18.58 -23.57 -3.56
N LEU A 79 -18.25 -22.45 -2.91
CA LEU A 79 -19.25 -21.51 -2.43
C LEU A 79 -19.87 -20.78 -3.63
N THR A 80 -21.15 -21.04 -3.88
CA THR A 80 -21.90 -20.39 -4.97
C THR A 80 -22.23 -18.92 -4.65
N THR A 81 -21.59 -18.01 -5.36
CA THR A 81 -21.93 -16.58 -5.51
C THR A 81 -21.94 -16.28 -7.03
N ASP A 82 -22.82 -15.50 -7.66
CA ASP A 82 -23.99 -14.67 -7.27
C ASP A 82 -24.92 -14.67 -8.55
N GLU A 83 -26.08 -14.02 -8.75
CA GLU A 83 -26.76 -12.88 -8.12
C GLU A 83 -28.28 -13.14 -7.92
N SER A 84 -28.95 -12.20 -7.26
CA SER A 84 -30.38 -12.22 -6.91
C SER A 84 -31.38 -12.18 -8.08
N VAL A 85 -32.29 -13.17 -8.14
CA VAL A 85 -33.65 -13.02 -8.72
C VAL A 85 -34.67 -13.81 -7.86
N PRO A 86 -35.77 -13.21 -7.38
CA PRO A 86 -36.67 -13.87 -6.43
C PRO A 86 -37.88 -14.59 -7.05
N THR A 87 -37.75 -15.87 -7.46
CA THR A 87 -38.89 -16.81 -7.57
C THR A 87 -38.46 -18.27 -7.72
N GLY A 88 -39.09 -19.16 -6.94
CA GLY A 88 -39.43 -20.54 -7.37
C GLY A 88 -38.31 -21.58 -7.43
N ALA A 89 -38.60 -22.81 -6.99
CA ALA A 89 -37.66 -23.93 -7.08
C ALA A 89 -37.52 -24.42 -8.54
N VAL A 90 -36.32 -24.27 -9.11
CA VAL A 90 -35.93 -24.82 -10.43
C VAL A 90 -34.60 -25.57 -10.30
N LYS A 91 -34.39 -26.54 -11.20
CA LYS A 91 -33.33 -27.57 -11.16
C LYS A 91 -31.91 -27.01 -11.34
N PRO A 92 -30.88 -27.69 -10.82
CA PRO A 92 -29.48 -27.30 -11.05
C PRO A 92 -29.14 -27.30 -12.54
N GLN A 93 -28.41 -26.27 -12.97
CA GLN A 93 -27.82 -26.18 -14.31
C GLN A 93 -26.41 -26.78 -14.31
N THR A 94 -25.97 -27.27 -15.47
CA THR A 94 -24.63 -27.84 -15.68
C THR A 94 -23.57 -26.74 -15.67
N PRO A 95 -22.42 -26.90 -14.98
CA PRO A 95 -21.39 -25.87 -14.93
C PRO A 95 -20.67 -25.69 -16.26
N VAL A 96 -20.49 -24.44 -16.68
CA VAL A 96 -19.50 -23.98 -17.67
C VAL A 96 -18.84 -22.72 -17.10
N ASP A 97 -18.16 -22.87 -15.95
CA ASP A 97 -17.52 -21.75 -15.25
C ASP A 97 -16.08 -21.54 -15.71
N THR A 98 -15.91 -21.37 -17.02
CA THR A 98 -14.72 -20.75 -17.57
C THR A 98 -14.90 -19.24 -17.47
N LEU A 99 -14.25 -18.61 -16.48
CA LEU A 99 -14.18 -17.15 -16.36
C LEU A 99 -13.88 -16.54 -17.74
N PRO A 100 -14.66 -15.55 -18.23
CA PRO A 100 -14.43 -14.96 -19.52
C PRO A 100 -13.00 -14.44 -19.66
N GLU A 101 -12.36 -14.80 -20.75
CA GLU A 101 -11.09 -14.21 -21.17
C GLU A 101 -11.28 -12.69 -21.23
N HIS A 102 -10.37 -11.95 -20.59
CA HIS A 102 -10.46 -10.49 -20.38
C HIS A 102 -11.51 -9.97 -19.37
N SER A 103 -12.07 -10.80 -18.46
CA SER A 103 -12.86 -10.28 -17.33
C SER A 103 -12.04 -9.37 -16.39
N ILE A 104 -12.68 -8.32 -15.86
CA ILE A 104 -12.06 -7.22 -15.11
C ILE A 104 -12.79 -7.00 -13.77
N LEU A 105 -12.05 -6.68 -12.71
CA LEU A 105 -12.58 -6.14 -11.46
C LEU A 105 -12.38 -4.62 -11.44
N LEU A 106 -13.46 -3.85 -11.50
CA LEU A 106 -13.45 -2.40 -11.34
C LEU A 106 -13.91 -2.05 -9.92
N SER A 107 -13.09 -1.31 -9.18
CA SER A 107 -13.44 -0.73 -7.89
C SER A 107 -13.31 0.78 -7.93
N GLN A 108 -14.29 1.51 -7.39
CA GLN A 108 -14.26 2.98 -7.33
C GLN A 108 -14.72 3.45 -5.95
N SER A 109 -14.00 4.39 -5.35
CA SER A 109 -14.32 4.92 -4.02
C SER A 109 -13.89 6.37 -3.82
N VAL A 110 -14.65 7.11 -3.02
CA VAL A 110 -14.27 8.42 -2.50
C VAL A 110 -13.64 8.24 -1.12
N SER A 111 -12.54 8.96 -0.87
CA SER A 111 -11.82 8.96 0.40
C SER A 111 -11.55 10.39 0.87
N ASN A 112 -11.52 10.66 2.17
CA ASN A 112 -11.13 11.98 2.71
C ASN A 112 -9.60 12.15 2.79
N ASP A 113 -8.88 11.04 2.99
CA ASP A 113 -7.43 10.95 2.85
C ASP A 113 -6.97 9.50 2.59
N GLY A 114 -5.66 9.29 2.49
CA GLY A 114 -5.05 7.98 2.33
C GLY A 114 -3.59 7.97 2.76
N ALA A 115 -3.07 6.78 3.08
CA ALA A 115 -1.72 6.61 3.59
C ALA A 115 -0.95 5.50 2.86
N PHE A 116 0.37 5.66 2.76
CA PHE A 116 1.28 4.64 2.22
C PHE A 116 2.60 4.65 3.00
N GLN A 117 3.03 3.48 3.52
CA GLN A 117 4.30 3.28 4.23
C GLN A 117 4.62 4.32 5.32
N GLY A 118 3.62 4.75 6.12
CA GLY A 118 3.79 5.73 7.20
C GLY A 118 3.66 7.20 6.78
N SER A 119 3.64 7.51 5.49
CA SER A 119 3.44 8.87 4.98
C SER A 119 2.01 9.09 4.50
N ASP A 120 1.56 10.32 4.66
CA ASP A 120 0.27 10.82 4.20
C ASP A 120 0.31 11.13 2.69
N LEU A 121 -0.80 10.93 1.97
CA LEU A 121 -0.87 11.16 0.53
C LEU A 121 -1.33 12.59 0.16
N PHE A 122 -2.28 13.17 0.89
CA PHE A 122 -2.94 14.41 0.47
C PHE A 122 -3.17 15.45 1.58
N GLY A 123 -3.55 15.07 2.79
CA GLY A 123 -3.92 15.97 3.88
C GLY A 123 -2.82 16.87 4.40
N GLU A 124 -1.62 16.35 4.64
CA GLU A 124 -0.47 17.17 5.06
C GLU A 124 -0.03 18.11 3.95
N ARG A 125 -0.23 17.70 2.69
CA ARG A 125 -0.02 18.57 1.51
C ARG A 125 -1.10 19.65 1.42
N GLN A 126 -2.37 19.31 1.66
CA GLN A 126 -3.49 20.24 1.73
C GLN A 126 -3.29 21.25 2.86
N ALA A 127 -2.85 20.82 4.04
CA ALA A 127 -2.61 21.66 5.20
C ALA A 127 -1.50 22.70 4.93
N ARG A 128 -0.40 22.29 4.29
CA ARG A 128 0.65 23.20 3.80
C ARG A 128 0.10 24.20 2.78
N ARG A 129 -0.61 23.72 1.76
CA ARG A 129 -1.21 24.55 0.71
C ARG A 129 -2.22 25.56 1.26
N ASN A 130 -2.95 25.22 2.31
CA ASN A 130 -4.08 26.00 2.81
C ASN A 130 -3.72 26.86 4.04
N GLY A 131 -2.46 26.84 4.50
CA GLY A 131 -2.01 27.58 5.68
C GLY A 131 -2.71 27.13 6.98
N THR A 132 -2.87 25.81 7.18
CA THR A 132 -3.52 25.25 8.37
C THR A 132 -2.60 24.28 9.11
N SER A 133 -2.70 24.22 10.44
CA SER A 133 -2.04 23.21 11.28
C SER A 133 -2.28 21.78 10.78
N TYR A 134 -1.35 20.86 11.08
CA TYR A 134 -1.53 19.44 10.79
C TYR A 134 -2.58 18.86 11.75
N LYS A 135 -3.31 17.84 11.28
CA LYS A 135 -4.46 17.26 11.98
C LYS A 135 -4.48 15.74 11.86
N ASP A 136 -5.24 15.12 12.75
CA ASP A 136 -5.58 13.70 12.74
C ASP A 136 -6.67 13.35 11.70
N PHE A 137 -7.44 14.34 11.24
CA PHE A 137 -8.45 14.17 10.19
C PHE A 137 -8.40 15.32 9.16
N TYR A 138 -8.29 14.95 7.89
CA TYR A 138 -8.22 15.88 6.75
C TYR A 138 -9.43 15.78 5.83
N GLN A 139 -9.57 16.77 4.95
CA GLN A 139 -10.65 16.90 3.96
C GLN A 139 -10.06 17.00 2.55
N ALA A 140 -9.01 16.21 2.28
CA ALA A 140 -8.25 16.21 1.03
C ALA A 140 -8.89 15.27 -0.01
N TYR A 141 -10.21 15.40 -0.17
CA TYR A 141 -11.06 14.41 -0.83
C TYR A 141 -10.55 14.02 -2.23
N PHE A 142 -10.41 12.72 -2.48
CA PHE A 142 -10.03 12.16 -3.77
C PHE A 142 -10.89 10.97 -4.19
N LEU A 143 -10.96 10.76 -5.50
CA LEU A 143 -11.53 9.59 -6.12
C LEU A 143 -10.43 8.55 -6.35
N THR A 144 -10.59 7.36 -5.80
CA THR A 144 -9.81 6.17 -6.19
C THR A 144 -10.55 5.43 -7.27
N THR A 145 -9.88 5.07 -8.37
CA THR A 145 -10.37 4.09 -9.35
C THR A 145 -9.32 3.00 -9.52
N SER A 146 -9.69 1.76 -9.23
CA SER A 146 -8.82 0.58 -9.27
C SER A 146 -9.36 -0.44 -10.26
N VAL A 147 -8.46 -1.02 -11.06
CA VAL A 147 -8.74 -1.99 -12.12
C VAL A 147 -7.81 -3.18 -11.90
N GLU A 148 -8.35 -4.38 -11.75
CA GLU A 148 -7.57 -5.62 -11.67
C GLU A 148 -8.05 -6.59 -12.76
N LEU A 149 -7.10 -7.18 -13.50
CA LEU A 149 -7.42 -8.13 -14.57
C LEU A 149 -7.60 -9.54 -13.99
N LEU A 150 -8.79 -10.12 -14.18
CA LEU A 150 -9.13 -11.45 -13.67
C LEU A 150 -8.87 -12.56 -14.70
N GLY A 151 -9.03 -12.26 -16.00
CA GLY A 151 -8.77 -13.18 -17.11
C GLY A 151 -7.28 -13.44 -17.40
N LEU A 152 -6.43 -13.46 -16.37
CA LEU A 152 -5.01 -13.82 -16.45
C LEU A 152 -4.80 -15.24 -15.88
N PRO A 153 -3.69 -15.94 -16.18
CA PRO A 153 -3.35 -17.18 -15.49
C PRO A 153 -3.31 -16.94 -13.98
N LYS A 154 -3.93 -17.80 -13.16
CA LYS A 154 -4.13 -17.62 -11.68
C LYS A 154 -2.90 -17.07 -10.93
N ALA A 155 -1.70 -17.45 -11.34
CA ALA A 155 -0.43 -17.01 -10.77
C ALA A 155 -0.09 -15.53 -11.06
N PHE A 156 -0.52 -14.95 -12.17
CA PHE A 156 -0.16 -13.59 -12.57
C PHE A 156 -1.28 -12.58 -12.30
N LYS A 157 -0.96 -11.50 -11.59
CA LYS A 157 -1.88 -10.45 -11.17
C LYS A 157 -1.42 -9.10 -11.68
N LEU A 158 -2.20 -8.49 -12.56
CA LEU A 158 -2.00 -7.10 -13.01
C LEU A 158 -3.10 -6.21 -12.43
N GLY A 159 -2.70 -5.08 -11.84
CA GLY A 159 -3.65 -4.08 -11.36
C GLY A 159 -3.14 -2.65 -11.51
N LEU A 160 -4.06 -1.73 -11.77
CA LEU A 160 -3.83 -0.29 -11.86
C LEU A 160 -4.72 0.41 -10.84
N THR A 161 -4.21 1.40 -10.12
CA THR A 161 -4.99 2.19 -9.15
C THR A 161 -4.64 3.66 -9.32
N MET A 162 -5.60 4.44 -9.78
CA MET A 162 -5.52 5.89 -9.91
C MET A 162 -6.14 6.54 -8.67
N MET A 163 -5.50 7.60 -8.17
CA MET A 163 -6.03 8.45 -7.11
C MET A 163 -6.03 9.90 -7.59
N ASN A 164 -7.21 10.49 -7.72
CA ASN A 164 -7.42 11.79 -8.34
C ASN A 164 -8.07 12.75 -7.33
N PRO A 165 -7.36 13.79 -6.85
CA PRO A 165 -7.95 14.79 -5.95
C PRO A 165 -9.17 15.46 -6.58
N MET A 166 -10.23 15.62 -5.80
CA MET A 166 -11.46 16.33 -6.18
C MET A 166 -11.43 17.78 -5.67
N VAL A 167 -10.65 18.05 -4.63
CA VAL A 167 -10.37 19.38 -4.08
C VAL A 167 -8.92 19.80 -4.37
N ASP A 168 -8.64 21.10 -4.24
CA ASP A 168 -7.28 21.67 -4.11
C ASP A 168 -6.23 21.28 -5.18
N ARG A 169 -6.66 20.77 -6.33
CA ARG A 169 -5.84 20.47 -7.52
C ARG A 169 -5.06 21.68 -8.05
N SER A 170 -5.59 22.89 -7.83
CA SER A 170 -5.02 24.13 -8.35
C SER A 170 -3.95 24.71 -7.43
N ASN A 171 -2.90 25.24 -8.06
CA ASN A 171 -1.87 26.04 -7.40
C ASN A 171 -2.48 27.29 -6.75
N THR A 172 -2.15 27.51 -5.47
CA THR A 172 -2.46 28.73 -4.71
C THR A 172 -1.17 29.42 -4.27
N ASP A 173 -1.32 30.65 -3.79
CA ASP A 173 -0.33 31.27 -2.92
C ASP A 173 -0.52 30.73 -1.49
N SER A 174 0.55 30.23 -0.86
CA SER A 174 0.56 29.78 0.53
C SER A 174 1.62 30.48 1.39
N ASP A 175 2.73 30.93 0.80
CA ASP A 175 3.74 31.74 1.47
C ASP A 175 3.43 33.25 1.55
N LEU A 176 2.37 33.69 0.87
CA LEU A 176 1.93 35.08 0.71
C LEU A 176 3.00 36.01 0.12
N ARG A 177 4.01 35.44 -0.54
CA ARG A 177 5.07 36.21 -1.18
C ARG A 177 4.55 36.86 -2.45
N MET A 178 5.13 38.00 -2.79
CA MET A 178 4.78 38.69 -4.04
C MET A 178 5.86 38.47 -5.10
N GLN A 179 5.46 38.33 -6.36
CA GLN A 179 6.37 38.18 -7.50
C GLN A 179 5.93 39.10 -8.64
N SER A 180 6.87 39.73 -9.34
CA SER A 180 6.60 40.57 -10.52
C SER A 180 6.38 39.75 -11.80
N THR A 181 6.85 38.50 -11.82
CA THR A 181 6.66 37.53 -12.91
C THR A 181 6.36 36.13 -12.36
N PRO A 182 5.68 35.24 -13.10
CA PRO A 182 5.41 33.87 -12.63
C PRO A 182 6.70 33.08 -12.40
N GLY A 183 6.96 32.67 -11.15
CA GLY A 183 8.20 32.00 -10.75
C GLY A 183 9.37 32.96 -10.51
N GLY A 184 9.13 34.27 -10.49
CA GLY A 184 10.12 35.30 -10.23
C GLY A 184 10.62 35.34 -8.77
N PRO A 185 11.64 36.17 -8.49
CA PRO A 185 12.11 36.40 -7.13
C PRO A 185 11.04 37.09 -6.28
N ASP A 186 11.10 36.85 -4.96
CA ASP A 186 10.23 37.49 -3.98
C ASP A 186 10.42 39.02 -4.00
N GLN A 187 9.31 39.74 -3.90
CA GLN A 187 9.18 41.20 -3.91
C GLN A 187 8.57 41.75 -2.62
N SER A 188 8.20 40.89 -1.66
CA SER A 188 7.52 41.28 -0.41
C SER A 188 8.30 42.33 0.37
N ASP A 189 9.63 42.22 0.36
CA ASP A 189 10.58 43.20 0.91
C ASP A 189 10.42 44.61 0.31
N LEU A 190 10.24 44.71 -1.01
CA LEU A 190 10.05 45.98 -1.74
C LEU A 190 8.65 46.55 -1.50
N VAL A 191 7.64 45.69 -1.35
CA VAL A 191 6.28 46.07 -0.99
C VAL A 191 6.24 46.64 0.43
N ASN A 192 6.83 45.93 1.41
CA ASN A 192 6.93 46.37 2.80
C ASN A 192 7.74 47.69 2.91
N LYS A 193 8.86 47.83 2.19
CA LYS A 193 9.62 49.10 2.11
C LYS A 193 8.80 50.24 1.51
N SER A 194 7.99 49.96 0.48
CA SER A 194 7.13 50.99 -0.14
C SER A 194 6.02 51.47 0.79
N LEU A 195 5.39 50.54 1.52
CA LEU A 195 4.38 50.85 2.53
C LEU A 195 4.97 51.65 3.70
N ALA A 196 6.18 51.27 4.17
CA ALA A 196 6.85 51.94 5.28
C ALA A 196 7.41 53.34 4.95
N THR A 197 7.78 53.59 3.69
CA THR A 197 8.38 54.87 3.24
C THR A 197 7.40 55.80 2.53
N GLY A 198 6.23 55.30 2.11
CA GLY A 198 5.29 56.02 1.25
C GLY A 198 5.79 56.21 -0.19
N GLN A 199 6.96 55.68 -0.56
CA GLN A 199 7.52 55.75 -1.91
C GLN A 199 7.29 54.42 -2.64
N LEU A 200 6.69 54.46 -3.82
CA LEU A 200 6.40 53.26 -4.59
C LEU A 200 7.67 52.72 -5.27
N GLN A 201 8.22 51.60 -4.75
CA GLN A 201 9.45 50.96 -5.24
C GLN A 201 9.20 49.75 -6.18
N TYR A 202 7.96 49.51 -6.59
CA TYR A 202 7.55 48.40 -7.46
C TYR A 202 6.37 48.81 -8.35
N ASP A 203 6.05 48.03 -9.40
CA ASP A 203 4.84 48.24 -10.21
C ASP A 203 3.66 47.40 -9.66
N PRO A 204 2.58 48.03 -9.12
CA PRO A 204 1.40 47.32 -8.62
C PRO A 204 0.64 46.51 -9.68
N ASN A 205 0.85 46.79 -10.97
CA ASN A 205 0.20 46.07 -12.06
C ASN A 205 0.90 44.74 -12.37
N GLN A 206 2.20 44.63 -12.03
CA GLN A 206 3.04 43.46 -12.23
C GLN A 206 3.14 42.59 -10.98
N VAL A 207 3.41 43.20 -9.82
CA VAL A 207 3.61 42.50 -8.55
C VAL A 207 2.31 41.87 -8.05
N LYS A 208 2.29 40.54 -7.95
CA LYS A 208 1.11 39.72 -7.62
C LYS A 208 1.49 38.57 -6.68
N THR A 209 0.49 38.05 -5.98
CA THR A 209 0.55 36.83 -5.17
C THR A 209 1.23 35.66 -5.89
N ARG A 210 2.14 34.96 -5.20
CA ARG A 210 2.98 33.89 -5.73
C ARG A 210 2.23 32.57 -5.82
N LYS A 211 1.74 32.19 -7.01
CA LYS A 211 1.20 30.85 -7.22
C LYS A 211 2.31 29.79 -7.23
N GLU A 212 2.51 29.15 -6.08
CA GLU A 212 3.44 28.03 -5.89
C GLU A 212 2.95 26.76 -6.59
N GLN A 213 3.83 25.78 -6.83
CA GLN A 213 3.45 24.46 -7.40
C GLN A 213 2.90 23.49 -6.34
N ASN A 214 1.98 23.99 -5.51
CA ASN A 214 1.48 23.36 -4.28
C ASN A 214 0.15 22.59 -4.43
N GLY A 215 -0.50 22.62 -5.61
CA GLY A 215 -1.77 21.90 -5.84
C GLY A 215 -1.66 20.39 -5.56
N LEU A 216 -2.77 19.73 -5.19
CA LEU A 216 -2.80 18.29 -4.95
C LEU A 216 -2.60 17.52 -6.28
N TYR A 217 -1.69 16.54 -6.29
CA TYR A 217 -1.30 15.80 -7.49
C TYR A 217 -2.15 14.54 -7.69
N ASP A 218 -2.36 14.15 -8.95
CA ASP A 218 -2.84 12.80 -9.27
C ASP A 218 -1.74 11.76 -9.05
N TYR A 219 -2.10 10.59 -8.52
CA TYR A 219 -1.22 9.41 -8.42
C TYR A 219 -1.72 8.27 -9.30
N LEU A 220 -0.79 7.48 -9.84
CA LEU A 220 -1.04 6.21 -10.51
C LEU A 220 -0.11 5.14 -9.94
N PHE A 221 -0.70 4.13 -9.29
CA PHE A 221 -0.03 2.92 -8.83
C PHE A 221 -0.29 1.79 -9.85
N THR A 222 0.75 1.14 -10.34
CA THR A 222 0.65 -0.02 -11.24
C THR A 222 1.37 -1.21 -10.61
N ARG A 223 0.65 -2.30 -10.34
CA ARG A 223 1.19 -3.55 -9.79
C ARG A 223 1.19 -4.66 -10.83
N ALA A 224 2.30 -5.40 -10.91
CA ALA A 224 2.43 -6.62 -11.72
C ALA A 224 3.13 -7.68 -10.86
N MET A 225 2.41 -8.72 -10.44
CA MET A 225 2.87 -9.72 -9.47
C MET A 225 2.71 -11.14 -10.02
N TYR A 226 3.65 -12.02 -9.67
CA TYR A 226 3.57 -13.46 -9.89
C TYR A 226 3.56 -14.20 -8.54
N ASP A 227 2.55 -15.05 -8.33
CA ASP A 227 2.32 -15.86 -7.14
C ASP A 227 2.64 -17.34 -7.43
N HIS A 228 3.45 -17.95 -6.57
CA HIS A 228 3.83 -19.35 -6.60
C HIS A 228 3.33 -20.06 -5.34
N GLU A 229 2.36 -20.96 -5.49
CA GLU A 229 1.78 -21.73 -4.39
C GLU A 229 2.66 -22.93 -4.02
N THR A 230 3.02 -23.07 -2.74
CA THR A 230 3.88 -24.15 -2.23
C THR A 230 3.34 -24.70 -0.90
N ARG A 231 3.88 -25.85 -0.45
CA ARG A 231 3.63 -26.38 0.91
C ARG A 231 4.09 -25.45 2.04
N LEU A 232 4.94 -24.47 1.74
CA LEU A 232 5.40 -23.44 2.68
C LEU A 232 4.57 -22.14 2.57
N GLY A 233 3.46 -22.14 1.83
CA GLY A 233 2.63 -20.96 1.56
C GLY A 233 2.79 -20.42 0.15
N THR A 234 2.14 -19.29 -0.13
CA THR A 234 2.22 -18.59 -1.42
C THR A 234 3.36 -17.57 -1.37
N PHE A 235 4.32 -17.71 -2.27
CA PHE A 235 5.37 -16.70 -2.48
C PHE A 235 4.99 -15.79 -3.64
N SER A 236 5.04 -14.49 -3.43
CA SER A 236 4.77 -13.48 -4.46
C SER A 236 6.06 -12.77 -4.86
N ALA A 237 6.25 -12.48 -6.14
CA ALA A 237 7.34 -11.64 -6.63
C ALA A 237 6.86 -10.75 -7.77
N GLY A 238 7.21 -9.47 -7.77
CA GLY A 238 6.75 -8.55 -8.81
C GLY A 238 7.17 -7.11 -8.61
N PHE A 239 6.48 -6.20 -9.29
CA PHE A 239 6.79 -4.78 -9.32
C PHE A 239 5.59 -3.94 -8.92
N LEU A 240 5.85 -2.87 -8.16
CA LEU A 240 4.93 -1.78 -7.91
C LEU A 240 5.54 -0.48 -8.44
N PHE A 241 4.94 0.09 -9.46
CA PHE A 241 5.30 1.42 -9.97
C PHE A 241 4.38 2.47 -9.37
N ILE A 242 4.94 3.62 -8.98
CA ILE A 242 4.20 4.79 -8.50
C ILE A 242 4.61 5.99 -9.36
N ASN A 243 3.64 6.54 -10.07
CA ASN A 243 3.73 7.76 -10.84
C ASN A 243 2.91 8.88 -10.19
N GLN A 244 3.35 10.12 -10.36
CA GLN A 244 2.76 11.31 -9.75
C GLN A 244 2.75 12.45 -10.78
N ASN A 245 1.66 13.22 -10.83
CA ASN A 245 1.51 14.35 -11.74
C ASN A 245 2.36 15.57 -11.29
N GLN A 246 3.69 15.50 -11.45
CA GLN A 246 4.63 16.59 -11.18
C GLN A 246 5.81 16.59 -12.18
N PRO A 247 6.10 17.70 -12.89
CA PRO A 247 7.11 17.73 -13.98
C PRO A 247 8.56 17.38 -13.62
N GLY A 248 8.93 17.36 -12.33
CA GLY A 248 10.27 16.99 -11.85
C GLY A 248 10.36 15.57 -11.27
N TYR A 249 9.32 14.75 -11.38
CA TYR A 249 9.17 13.51 -10.63
C TYR A 249 9.40 12.27 -11.51
N ALA A 250 10.55 11.60 -11.33
CA ALA A 250 10.80 10.34 -12.03
C ALA A 250 9.97 9.19 -11.44
N MET A 251 9.48 8.31 -12.32
CA MET A 251 8.72 7.10 -11.95
C MET A 251 9.45 6.30 -10.87
N ARG A 252 8.74 6.02 -9.77
CA ARG A 252 9.23 5.13 -8.71
C ARG A 252 8.86 3.70 -9.07
N GLY A 253 9.79 2.78 -8.87
CA GLY A 253 9.57 1.34 -9.00
C GLY A 253 10.09 0.64 -7.77
N TYR A 254 9.27 -0.22 -7.17
CA TYR A 254 9.65 -1.12 -6.09
C TYR A 254 9.61 -2.55 -6.61
N TRP A 255 10.64 -3.33 -6.32
CA TRP A 255 10.55 -4.78 -6.33
C TRP A 255 9.81 -5.22 -5.08
N VAL A 256 8.72 -5.94 -5.24
CA VAL A 256 7.87 -6.43 -4.16
C VAL A 256 8.05 -7.93 -4.06
N ILE A 257 8.50 -8.40 -2.91
CA ILE A 257 8.51 -9.82 -2.54
C ILE A 257 7.44 -10.01 -1.47
N GLY A 258 6.59 -11.03 -1.59
CA GLY A 258 5.58 -11.39 -0.63
C GLY A 258 5.68 -12.85 -0.22
N TRP A 259 5.19 -13.15 0.99
CA TRP A 259 4.97 -14.50 1.48
C TRP A 259 3.70 -14.52 2.32
N LYS A 260 2.66 -15.21 1.83
CA LYS A 260 1.48 -15.56 2.62
C LYS A 260 1.71 -16.93 3.25
N ALA A 261 1.69 -17.00 4.57
CA ALA A 261 1.92 -18.26 5.27
C ALA A 261 0.72 -19.23 5.13
N PRO A 262 0.97 -20.55 5.15
CA PRO A 262 -0.07 -21.58 5.06
C PRO A 262 -0.68 -21.94 6.43
N PHE A 263 -0.27 -21.25 7.49
CA PHE A 263 -0.75 -21.47 8.86
C PHE A 263 -1.45 -20.21 9.37
N TRP A 264 -2.32 -20.39 10.37
CA TRP A 264 -3.23 -19.33 10.86
C TRP A 264 -4.07 -18.71 9.73
N GLU A 265 -4.62 -19.54 8.83
CA GLU A 265 -5.44 -19.12 7.68
C GLU A 265 -6.53 -18.10 8.07
N TRP A 266 -7.10 -18.25 9.27
CA TRP A 266 -8.04 -17.33 9.91
C TRP A 266 -7.56 -15.87 9.93
N LEU A 267 -6.27 -15.61 10.19
CA LEU A 267 -5.63 -14.28 10.11
C LEU A 267 -4.92 -14.00 8.77
N SER A 268 -4.87 -15.00 7.88
CA SER A 268 -4.20 -14.97 6.57
C SER A 268 -2.86 -14.19 6.54
N PRO A 269 -1.94 -14.47 7.48
CA PRO A 269 -0.75 -13.66 7.70
C PRO A 269 0.14 -13.59 6.46
N THR A 270 0.46 -12.36 6.06
CA THR A 270 1.25 -12.06 4.86
C THR A 270 2.39 -11.10 5.21
N ILE A 271 3.62 -11.51 4.95
CA ILE A 271 4.80 -10.64 5.00
C ILE A 271 5.08 -10.12 3.59
N SER A 272 5.40 -8.84 3.43
CA SER A 272 5.93 -8.28 2.19
C SER A 272 7.13 -7.39 2.41
N ILE A 273 7.99 -7.30 1.40
CA ILE A 273 9.22 -6.50 1.37
C ILE A 273 9.16 -5.65 0.11
N ASN A 274 9.16 -4.33 0.27
CA ASN A 274 9.13 -3.35 -0.80
C ASN A 274 10.53 -2.74 -0.91
N ASN A 275 11.28 -3.15 -1.93
CA ASN A 275 12.64 -2.70 -2.20
C ASN A 275 12.62 -1.71 -3.36
N LYS A 276 12.93 -0.45 -3.09
CA LYS A 276 12.97 0.63 -4.09
C LYS A 276 14.11 0.38 -5.09
N MET A 277 13.81 0.42 -6.38
CA MET A 277 14.76 0.20 -7.48
C MET A 277 15.05 1.46 -8.30
N LEU A 278 14.15 2.45 -8.29
CA LEU A 278 14.22 3.64 -9.14
C LEU A 278 14.17 4.93 -8.32
N ASN A 279 14.98 5.91 -8.75
CA ASN A 279 15.10 7.28 -8.23
C ASN A 279 15.48 7.41 -6.73
N ASP A 280 16.76 7.59 -6.46
CA ASP A 280 17.28 7.80 -5.10
C ASP A 280 17.01 9.19 -4.49
N PHE A 281 16.71 10.22 -5.29
CA PHE A 281 16.61 11.61 -4.81
C PHE A 281 15.42 12.37 -5.44
N GLY A 282 14.41 12.65 -4.61
CA GLY A 282 13.41 13.69 -4.88
C GLY A 282 11.99 13.13 -5.00
N GLY A 283 11.27 13.05 -3.88
CA GLY A 283 9.83 12.81 -3.88
C GLY A 283 9.28 12.14 -2.61
N VAL A 284 7.96 11.98 -2.57
CA VAL A 284 7.24 11.31 -1.48
C VAL A 284 7.65 9.83 -1.40
N PHE A 285 7.70 9.25 -0.20
CA PHE A 285 8.11 7.86 0.07
C PHE A 285 9.59 7.60 -0.24
N GLN A 286 10.50 8.44 0.28
CA GLN A 286 11.95 8.40 -0.04
C GLN A 286 12.63 7.04 0.23
N GLY A 287 12.10 6.25 1.17
CA GLY A 287 12.77 5.09 1.77
C GLY A 287 13.04 3.91 0.83
N THR A 288 14.15 3.22 1.08
CA THR A 288 14.71 2.21 0.16
C THR A 288 14.22 0.80 0.46
N HIS A 289 13.99 0.46 1.73
CA HIS A 289 13.58 -0.87 2.18
C HIS A 289 12.47 -0.75 3.22
N ASN A 290 11.26 -1.21 2.86
CA ASN A 290 10.09 -1.22 3.74
C ASN A 290 9.48 -2.62 3.84
N TYR A 291 9.54 -3.19 5.04
CA TYR A 291 9.01 -4.50 5.39
C TYR A 291 7.61 -4.31 5.99
N ARG A 292 6.63 -5.13 5.61
CA ARG A 292 5.26 -5.03 6.14
C ARG A 292 4.73 -6.40 6.55
N LEU A 293 4.18 -6.49 7.76
CA LEU A 293 3.35 -7.60 8.20
C LEU A 293 1.88 -7.19 8.04
N SER A 294 1.11 -8.00 7.32
CA SER A 294 -0.33 -7.81 7.13
C SER A 294 -1.09 -8.99 7.72
N LEU A 295 -2.10 -8.69 8.54
CA LEU A 295 -3.04 -9.65 9.13
C LEU A 295 -4.45 -9.23 8.74
N GLY A 296 -5.36 -10.18 8.55
CA GLY A 296 -6.78 -9.87 8.32
C GLY A 296 -7.68 -11.09 8.29
N HIS A 297 -8.94 -10.88 8.63
CA HIS A 297 -9.98 -11.91 8.60
C HIS A 297 -11.19 -11.40 7.80
N GLU A 298 -11.95 -12.31 7.19
CA GLU A 298 -13.18 -12.03 6.44
C GLU A 298 -14.34 -12.78 7.12
N PHE A 299 -15.11 -12.07 7.95
CA PHE A 299 -16.33 -12.61 8.55
C PHE A 299 -17.47 -12.64 7.51
N PHE A 300 -18.35 -13.63 7.62
CA PHE A 300 -19.53 -13.82 6.75
C PHE A 300 -19.17 -14.03 5.27
N LYS A 301 -17.99 -14.62 4.99
CA LYS A 301 -17.47 -14.83 3.64
C LYS A 301 -18.48 -15.55 2.72
N GLY A 302 -18.82 -14.92 1.61
CA GLY A 302 -19.81 -15.41 0.64
C GLY A 302 -21.24 -14.89 0.88
N GLU A 303 -21.51 -14.26 2.02
CA GLU A 303 -22.78 -13.60 2.30
C GLU A 303 -22.81 -12.18 1.71
N THR A 304 -24.01 -11.61 1.54
CA THR A 304 -24.20 -10.24 1.04
C THR A 304 -23.56 -9.20 1.95
N PHE A 305 -23.60 -9.40 3.27
CA PHE A 305 -22.96 -8.51 4.25
C PHE A 305 -21.69 -9.17 4.78
N ARG A 306 -20.55 -8.48 4.72
CA ARG A 306 -19.25 -8.98 5.21
C ARG A 306 -18.54 -7.97 6.07
N ILE A 307 -17.71 -8.44 7.00
CA ILE A 307 -16.88 -7.58 7.84
C ILE A 307 -15.42 -8.05 7.74
N THR A 308 -14.55 -7.15 7.28
CA THR A 308 -13.13 -7.43 7.06
C THR A 308 -12.26 -6.51 7.93
N PRO A 309 -11.97 -6.89 9.19
CA PRO A 309 -10.88 -6.27 9.94
C PRO A 309 -9.52 -6.69 9.37
N SER A 310 -8.61 -5.74 9.23
CA SER A 310 -7.20 -5.99 8.92
C SER A 310 -6.26 -5.04 9.67
N LEU A 311 -5.02 -5.46 9.82
CA LEU A 311 -3.94 -4.72 10.47
C LEU A 311 -2.68 -4.85 9.63
N VAL A 312 -2.09 -3.73 9.25
CA VAL A 312 -0.77 -3.69 8.61
C VAL A 312 0.23 -3.01 9.56
N VAL A 313 1.37 -3.64 9.79
CA VAL A 313 2.50 -3.05 10.52
C VAL A 313 3.68 -2.91 9.57
N GLY A 314 4.12 -1.68 9.33
CA GLY A 314 5.28 -1.35 8.50
C GLY A 314 6.54 -1.06 9.33
N TYR A 315 7.69 -1.50 8.83
CA TYR A 315 9.01 -1.18 9.34
C TYR A 315 9.89 -0.66 8.19
N ALA A 316 10.42 0.55 8.34
CA ALA A 316 11.42 1.12 7.44
C ALA A 316 12.82 0.82 7.98
N GLU A 317 13.67 0.23 7.14
CA GLU A 317 15.11 0.08 7.45
C GLU A 317 15.91 1.32 6.97
N VAL A 318 15.40 2.02 5.96
CA VAL A 318 15.93 3.29 5.45
C VAL A 318 14.72 4.17 5.11
N ASN A 319 14.51 5.27 5.84
CA ASN A 319 13.39 6.20 5.62
C ASN A 319 13.63 7.16 4.42
N ASP A 320 14.88 7.53 4.19
CA ASP A 320 15.41 8.31 3.07
C ASP A 320 16.93 8.08 2.95
N ASN A 321 17.55 8.54 1.86
CA ASN A 321 18.97 8.30 1.57
C ASN A 321 19.96 9.25 2.27
N ILE A 322 19.49 10.26 3.02
CA ILE A 322 20.31 11.26 3.73
C ILE A 322 20.38 10.89 5.21
N ASP A 323 19.23 10.88 5.90
CA ASP A 323 19.14 10.61 7.34
C ASP A 323 19.29 9.11 7.66
N ARG A 324 18.81 8.26 6.75
CA ARG A 324 18.86 6.79 6.83
C ARG A 324 18.38 6.22 8.18
N LYS A 325 17.38 6.87 8.78
CA LYS A 325 16.70 6.44 10.01
C LYS A 325 15.91 5.17 9.75
N LYS A 326 15.69 4.40 10.83
CA LYS A 326 14.98 3.12 10.83
C LYS A 326 14.01 3.02 12.01
N GLY A 327 12.90 2.30 11.84
CA GLY A 327 11.87 2.17 12.86
C GLY A 327 10.55 1.65 12.31
N ILE A 328 9.53 1.59 13.16
CA ILE A 328 8.17 1.19 12.77
C ILE A 328 7.52 2.39 12.06
N SER A 329 7.32 2.29 10.75
CA SER A 329 6.75 3.36 9.93
C SER A 329 5.28 3.61 10.27
N ASP A 330 4.52 2.53 10.40
CA ASP A 330 3.08 2.57 10.59
C ASP A 330 2.53 1.35 11.31
N VAL A 331 1.52 1.57 12.14
CA VAL A 331 0.58 0.56 12.62
C VAL A 331 -0.79 1.00 12.11
N SER A 332 -1.27 0.31 11.07
CA SER A 332 -2.40 0.74 10.24
C SER A 332 -3.56 -0.26 10.31
N PRO A 333 -4.46 -0.17 11.30
CA PRO A 333 -5.69 -0.95 11.33
C PRO A 333 -6.75 -0.38 10.38
N ARG A 334 -7.53 -1.29 9.79
CA ARG A 334 -8.66 -1.03 8.89
C ARG A 334 -9.83 -1.92 9.29
N LEU A 335 -11.03 -1.37 9.27
CA LEU A 335 -12.28 -2.12 9.40
C LEU A 335 -13.16 -1.81 8.20
N GLN A 336 -13.37 -2.81 7.35
CA GLN A 336 -14.24 -2.72 6.18
C GLN A 336 -15.55 -3.47 6.41
N PHE A 337 -16.63 -2.87 5.90
CA PHE A 337 -17.97 -3.43 5.83
C PHE A 337 -18.37 -3.46 4.36
N ASP A 338 -18.71 -4.64 3.84
CA ASP A 338 -19.19 -4.83 2.48
C ASP A 338 -20.69 -5.12 2.51
N TYR A 339 -21.44 -4.58 1.56
CA TYR A 339 -22.85 -4.88 1.34
C TYR A 339 -23.13 -5.07 -0.16
N GLY A 340 -23.11 -6.33 -0.58
CA GLY A 340 -23.14 -6.75 -1.99
C GLY A 340 -21.95 -6.15 -2.74
N LYS A 341 -22.26 -5.24 -3.67
CA LYS A 341 -21.29 -4.54 -4.51
C LYS A 341 -20.73 -3.25 -3.86
N PHE A 342 -21.31 -2.77 -2.76
CA PHE A 342 -20.88 -1.54 -2.09
C PHE A 342 -19.99 -1.83 -0.88
N PHE A 343 -19.13 -0.89 -0.50
CA PHE A 343 -18.33 -0.98 0.72
C PHE A 343 -18.12 0.36 1.43
N PHE A 344 -17.94 0.27 2.74
CA PHE A 344 -17.42 1.33 3.60
C PHE A 344 -16.21 0.79 4.36
N ALA A 345 -15.10 1.52 4.37
CA ALA A 345 -13.93 1.21 5.19
C ALA A 345 -13.56 2.39 6.06
N ALA A 346 -13.35 2.13 7.35
CA ALA A 346 -12.69 3.06 8.28
C ALA A 346 -11.25 2.61 8.50
N ASN A 347 -10.30 3.54 8.41
CA ASN A 347 -8.87 3.28 8.54
C ASN A 347 -8.26 4.26 9.56
N MET A 348 -7.24 3.78 10.27
CA MET A 348 -6.30 4.64 11.00
C MET A 348 -4.88 4.27 10.55
N MET A 349 -3.99 5.26 10.47
CA MET A 349 -2.54 5.06 10.47
C MET A 349 -1.97 5.64 11.76
N TYR A 350 -1.26 4.84 12.55
CA TYR A 350 -0.44 5.32 13.67
C TYR A 350 1.05 5.27 13.32
N ARG A 351 1.69 6.44 13.23
CA ARG A 351 3.14 6.58 13.04
C ARG A 351 3.87 6.28 14.36
N ALA A 352 4.46 5.10 14.44
CA ALA A 352 5.14 4.65 15.66
C ALA A 352 6.58 5.18 15.81
N THR A 353 7.17 5.78 14.77
CA THR A 353 8.48 6.44 14.85
C THR A 353 8.44 7.75 14.03
N PRO A 354 8.05 8.89 14.65
CA PRO A 354 7.88 10.17 13.96
C PRO A 354 9.13 10.65 13.24
N ALA A 355 10.32 10.38 13.79
CA ALA A 355 11.60 10.74 13.20
C ALA A 355 11.78 10.26 11.73
N LEU A 356 11.06 9.22 11.30
CA LEU A 356 11.09 8.72 9.92
C LEU A 356 10.43 9.67 8.91
N VAL A 357 9.42 10.43 9.36
CA VAL A 357 8.75 11.51 8.59
C VAL A 357 9.22 12.90 9.02
N ASP A 358 10.01 13.00 10.08
CA ASP A 358 10.66 14.24 10.51
C ASP A 358 11.90 14.50 9.64
N ASN A 359 11.66 15.03 8.43
CA ASN A 359 12.71 15.47 7.51
C ASN A 359 12.17 16.49 6.50
N GLY A 360 13.08 17.22 5.84
CA GLY A 360 12.74 18.24 4.84
C GLY A 360 12.02 17.74 3.57
N THR A 361 11.68 16.45 3.44
CA THR A 361 10.79 15.94 2.36
C THR A 361 9.34 15.80 2.81
N TYR A 362 9.06 15.23 3.98
CA TYR A 362 7.68 15.02 4.46
C TYR A 362 7.18 16.16 5.35
N THR A 363 8.06 16.68 6.21
CA THR A 363 7.91 17.91 7.00
C THR A 363 8.81 19.01 6.42
N PRO A 364 8.57 19.48 5.17
CA PRO A 364 9.45 20.44 4.50
C PRO A 364 9.57 21.72 5.31
N ASN A 365 10.79 22.27 5.36
CA ASN A 365 11.02 23.51 6.06
C ASN A 365 10.29 24.69 5.39
N ILE A 366 9.25 25.16 6.05
CA ILE A 366 8.43 26.32 5.67
C ILE A 366 8.50 27.46 6.72
N GLY A 367 9.28 27.30 7.78
CA GLY A 367 9.39 28.31 8.86
C GLY A 367 10.34 29.46 8.53
N MET A 368 10.46 30.41 9.47
CA MET A 368 11.50 31.46 9.40
C MET A 368 12.91 30.85 9.48
N TYR A 369 13.07 29.85 10.37
CA TYR A 369 14.29 29.08 10.53
C TYR A 369 14.07 27.65 10.03
N ALA A 370 15.15 26.99 9.63
CA ALA A 370 15.12 25.56 9.38
C ALA A 370 14.73 24.79 10.65
N ASP A 371 14.16 23.59 10.50
CA ASP A 371 14.34 22.64 11.58
C ASP A 371 15.84 22.36 11.77
N ASN A 372 16.25 22.27 13.02
CA ASN A 372 17.62 22.03 13.46
C ASN A 372 17.75 20.70 14.24
N ASN A 373 16.64 20.01 14.51
CA ASN A 373 16.59 18.85 15.41
C ASN A 373 15.52 17.82 14.95
N PRO A 374 15.78 17.05 13.87
CA PRO A 374 14.80 16.16 13.23
C PRO A 374 14.63 14.84 13.99
N ASN A 375 14.49 14.94 15.32
CA ASN A 375 14.37 13.89 16.32
C ASN A 375 13.52 14.29 17.55
N ASP A 376 13.11 15.55 17.72
CA ASP A 376 12.14 15.90 18.79
C ASP A 376 10.68 15.63 18.39
N GLY A 377 10.41 15.35 17.11
CA GLY A 377 9.07 15.08 16.63
C GLY A 377 8.20 16.34 16.55
N LEU A 378 8.82 17.51 16.47
CA LEU A 378 8.17 18.77 16.11
C LEU A 378 8.25 19.00 14.60
N THR A 379 7.42 19.90 14.11
CA THR A 379 7.44 20.37 12.72
C THR A 379 6.84 21.77 12.68
N VAL A 380 7.18 22.57 11.66
CA VAL A 380 6.56 23.89 11.47
C VAL A 380 5.06 23.72 11.23
N ASP A 381 4.25 24.51 11.94
CA ASP A 381 2.82 24.66 11.71
C ASP A 381 2.57 25.54 10.47
N PRO A 382 1.93 25.02 9.39
CA PRO A 382 1.69 25.83 8.20
C PRO A 382 0.82 27.07 8.45
N SER A 383 -0.02 27.09 9.49
CA SER A 383 -0.78 28.30 9.89
C SER A 383 0.06 29.37 10.58
N LYS A 384 1.28 29.02 10.98
CA LYS A 384 2.27 29.91 11.61
C LYS A 384 3.55 30.06 10.77
N ALA A 385 3.60 29.49 9.58
CA ALA A 385 4.75 29.55 8.68
C ALA A 385 4.90 30.93 8.03
N PHE A 386 3.78 31.56 7.63
CA PHE A 386 3.78 32.70 6.70
C PHE A 386 2.74 33.78 7.02
N GLY A 387 2.82 34.91 6.31
CA GLY A 387 1.83 36.00 6.33
C GLY A 387 1.98 37.03 7.45
N TYR A 388 1.35 38.20 7.25
CA TYR A 388 1.52 39.38 8.11
C TYR A 388 1.25 39.15 9.61
N LYS A 389 0.32 38.27 9.98
CA LYS A 389 0.06 37.93 11.40
C LYS A 389 1.24 37.20 12.04
N ASN A 390 1.86 36.26 11.30
CA ASN A 390 3.08 35.59 11.72
C ASN A 390 4.25 36.59 11.77
N GLU A 391 4.43 37.39 10.73
CA GLU A 391 5.50 38.41 10.65
C GLU A 391 5.46 39.39 11.85
N LEU A 392 4.27 39.89 12.23
CA LEU A 392 4.10 40.74 13.41
C LEU A 392 4.49 40.03 14.72
N ILE A 393 4.12 38.76 14.90
CA ILE A 393 4.45 37.99 16.11
C ILE A 393 5.95 37.67 16.13
N VAL A 394 6.53 37.23 15.01
CA VAL A 394 7.97 36.97 14.86
C VAL A 394 8.80 38.22 15.15
N ASN A 395 8.42 39.37 14.61
CA ASN A 395 9.10 40.64 14.88
C ASN A 395 8.99 41.05 16.36
N TYR A 396 7.84 40.80 17.00
CA TYR A 396 7.69 41.00 18.44
C TYR A 396 8.59 40.06 19.25
N LEU A 397 8.60 38.75 18.97
CA LEU A 397 9.45 37.77 19.65
C LEU A 397 10.95 38.08 19.48
N ASN A 398 11.36 38.51 18.27
CA ASN A 398 12.71 38.96 18.00
C ASN A 398 13.09 40.25 18.77
N SER A 399 12.12 41.09 19.16
CA SER A 399 12.35 42.27 20.00
C SER A 399 12.53 41.96 21.50
N LEU A 400 12.11 40.77 21.96
CA LEU A 400 12.20 40.37 23.38
C LEU A 400 13.62 40.03 23.85
N SER A 401 14.56 39.81 22.93
CA SER A 401 15.95 39.47 23.26
C SER A 401 16.91 39.91 22.17
N THR A 402 18.11 40.36 22.54
CA THR A 402 19.22 40.63 21.63
C THR A 402 20.10 39.40 21.37
N ASN A 403 19.83 38.26 22.01
CA ASN A 403 20.57 37.02 21.82
C ASN A 403 19.91 36.17 20.71
N PRO A 404 20.56 35.91 19.56
CA PRO A 404 19.98 35.17 18.45
C PRO A 404 19.51 33.75 18.78
N ALA A 405 20.14 33.07 19.75
CA ALA A 405 19.70 31.75 20.19
C ALA A 405 18.36 31.80 20.95
N VAL A 406 18.11 32.89 21.70
CA VAL A 406 16.86 33.11 22.42
C VAL A 406 15.76 33.58 21.46
N GLN A 407 16.08 34.51 20.56
CA GLN A 407 15.17 34.93 19.47
C GLN A 407 14.67 33.71 18.69
N ARG A 408 15.60 32.87 18.22
CA ARG A 408 15.29 31.64 17.53
C ARG A 408 14.45 30.68 18.38
N SER A 409 14.86 30.39 19.62
CA SER A 409 14.10 29.48 20.49
C SER A 409 12.66 29.93 20.76
N LEU A 410 12.40 31.25 20.76
CA LEU A 410 11.05 31.81 20.88
C LEU A 410 10.24 31.66 19.59
N VAL A 411 10.85 31.94 18.44
CA VAL A 411 10.21 31.80 17.12
C VAL A 411 9.94 30.33 16.80
N ASP A 412 10.90 29.44 17.02
CA ASP A 412 10.76 27.99 16.80
C ASP A 412 9.64 27.44 17.70
N HIS A 413 9.65 27.73 19.01
CA HIS A 413 8.58 27.33 19.93
C HIS A 413 7.19 27.87 19.56
N TYR A 414 7.11 29.09 19.01
CA TYR A 414 5.85 29.63 18.50
C TYR A 414 5.42 28.91 17.20
N GLN A 415 6.29 28.81 16.21
CA GLN A 415 5.98 28.31 14.86
C GLN A 415 5.82 26.78 14.80
N GLN A 416 6.39 26.02 15.74
CA GLN A 416 6.29 24.56 15.76
C GLN A 416 4.92 24.05 16.25
N GLN A 417 4.67 22.78 15.94
CA GLN A 417 3.63 21.89 16.46
C GLN A 417 4.23 20.48 16.55
N HIS A 418 3.64 19.56 17.33
CA HIS A 418 4.03 18.15 17.22
C HIS A 418 3.61 17.57 15.86
N ILE A 419 4.43 16.68 15.32
CA ILE A 419 4.04 15.82 14.19
C ILE A 419 2.80 15.02 14.59
N VAL A 420 1.83 14.88 13.69
CA VAL A 420 0.64 14.08 13.97
C VAL A 420 0.96 12.59 13.82
N HIS A 421 0.73 11.82 14.88
CA HIS A 421 0.96 10.37 14.88
C HIS A 421 -0.23 9.58 14.32
N MET A 422 -1.47 9.94 14.70
CA MET A 422 -2.69 9.23 14.30
C MET A 422 -3.36 10.00 13.16
N ILE A 423 -3.55 9.36 12.00
CA ILE A 423 -4.30 9.92 10.87
C ILE A 423 -5.47 8.98 10.55
N PHE A 424 -6.69 9.52 10.55
CA PHE A 424 -7.95 8.82 10.33
C PHE A 424 -8.51 9.13 8.95
N PHE A 425 -8.84 8.09 8.19
CA PHE A 425 -9.42 8.23 6.86
C PHE A 425 -10.38 7.11 6.53
N TYR A 426 -11.41 7.42 5.75
CA TYR A 426 -12.42 6.47 5.31
C TYR A 426 -12.41 6.31 3.79
N ASN A 427 -12.98 5.21 3.32
CA ASN A 427 -13.30 4.96 1.91
C ASN A 427 -14.78 4.59 1.81
N ILE A 428 -15.54 5.24 0.93
CA ILE A 428 -16.91 4.83 0.55
C ILE A 428 -16.88 4.52 -0.94
N GLY A 429 -17.35 3.34 -1.36
CA GLY A 429 -17.26 2.95 -2.75
C GLY A 429 -18.05 1.71 -3.15
N TYR A 430 -17.75 1.21 -4.34
CA TYR A 430 -18.28 -0.02 -4.88
C TYR A 430 -17.21 -0.80 -5.65
N THR A 431 -17.45 -2.09 -5.84
CA THR A 431 -16.64 -3.00 -6.66
C THR A 431 -17.55 -3.86 -7.51
N ILE A 432 -17.29 -3.94 -8.82
CA ILE A 432 -18.03 -4.75 -9.79
C ILE A 432 -17.09 -5.57 -10.66
N ARG A 433 -17.57 -6.72 -11.12
CA ARG A 433 -16.97 -7.46 -12.23
C ARG A 433 -17.55 -6.92 -13.54
N ILE A 434 -16.72 -6.81 -14.56
CA ILE A 434 -17.04 -6.42 -15.95
C ILE A 434 -16.48 -7.50 -16.88
#